data_AF-A0A4P6ZGQ5-F1
#
_entry.id   AF-A0A4P6ZGQ5-F1
#
_cell.length_a   1.000
_cell.length_b   1.000
_cell.length_c   1.000
_cell.angle_alpha   90.00
_cell.angle_beta   90.00
_cell.angle_gamma   90.00
#
_symmetry.space_group_name_H-M   'P 1'
#
loop_
_entity.id
_entity.type
_entity.pdbx_description
1 polymer ?
#
loop_
_entity_poly.entity_id
_entity_poly.type
_entity_poly.pdbx_seq_one_letter_code
_entity_poly.pdbx_strand_id
1 'polypeptide(L)'
;MSLHESFNRSGFSKSVNSPAGRIFRLAAGTAFLLVGYQFRDRPLGILSMVWSIFPLSAGAFDICYISAALGGPLSGKKIRGSSGK
;
A
#
# COMPACT_ATOMS: atom_id res chain seq x y z
N MET A 1 10.15 22.94 -0.28
CA MET A 1 9.84 21.58 0.25
C MET A 1 9.35 20.73 -0.91
N SER A 2 9.86 19.50 -1.06
CA SER A 2 9.32 18.55 -2.04
C SER A 2 7.99 17.97 -1.55
N LEU A 3 7.11 17.56 -2.49
CA LEU A 3 5.79 17.01 -2.18
C LEU A 3 5.87 15.74 -1.31
N HIS A 4 6.87 14.88 -1.54
CA HIS A 4 7.08 13.68 -0.73
C HIS A 4 7.52 14.01 0.71
N GLU A 5 8.28 15.08 0.94
CA GLU A 5 8.72 15.46 2.29
C GLU A 5 7.52 15.94 3.13
N SER A 6 6.65 16.76 2.53
CA SER A 6 5.40 17.22 3.15
C SER A 6 4.46 16.04 3.44
N PHE A 7 4.31 15.13 2.48
CA PHE A 7 3.54 13.90 2.66
C PHE A 7 4.12 13.02 3.77
N ASN A 8 5.44 12.80 3.80
CA ASN A 8 6.11 11.95 4.80
C ASN A 8 6.05 12.54 6.22
N ARG A 9 5.96 13.87 6.37
CA ARG A 9 5.69 14.53 7.65
C ARG A 9 4.22 14.50 8.07
N SER A 10 3.29 14.26 7.13
CA SER A 10 1.86 14.25 7.43
C SER A 10 1.46 13.08 8.35
N GLY A 11 0.43 13.31 9.19
CA GLY A 11 -0.18 12.26 10.02
C GLY A 11 -0.78 11.13 9.19
N PHE A 12 -1.20 11.41 7.96
CA PHE A 12 -1.68 10.40 7.02
C PHE A 12 -0.56 9.41 6.63
N SER A 13 0.66 9.89 6.35
CA SER A 13 1.78 8.99 6.08
C SER A 13 2.12 8.14 7.30
N LYS A 14 2.11 8.71 8.53
CA LYS A 14 2.28 7.90 9.75
C LYS A 14 1.20 6.83 9.91
N SER A 15 -0.06 7.15 9.62
CA SER A 15 -1.19 6.21 9.70
C SER A 15 -1.08 5.10 8.64
N VAL A 16 -0.84 5.49 7.39
CA VAL A 16 -0.72 4.55 6.27
C VAL A 16 0.51 3.66 6.41
N ASN A 17 1.55 4.14 7.08
CA ASN A 17 2.81 3.44 7.27
C ASN A 17 2.94 2.78 8.66
N SER A 18 1.86 2.83 9.45
CA SER A 18 1.72 2.14 10.72
C SER A 18 1.46 0.63 10.50
N PRO A 19 1.78 -0.24 11.48
CA PRO A 19 1.36 -1.64 11.47
C PRO A 19 -0.12 -1.83 11.13
N ALA A 20 -0.99 -0.93 11.60
CA ALA A 20 -2.42 -0.95 11.29
C ALA A 20 -2.71 -0.75 9.78
N GLY A 21 -2.04 0.21 9.14
CA GLY A 21 -2.15 0.44 7.70
C GLY A 21 -1.59 -0.71 6.85
N ARG A 22 -0.60 -1.44 7.36
CA ARG A 22 -0.08 -2.66 6.74
C ARG A 22 -1.12 -3.79 6.79
N ILE A 23 -1.71 -4.02 7.97
CA ILE A 23 -2.77 -5.02 8.15
C ILE A 23 -3.96 -4.71 7.25
N PHE A 24 -4.38 -3.44 7.17
CA PHE A 24 -5.48 -3.04 6.30
C PHE A 24 -5.21 -3.37 4.82
N ARG A 25 -4.01 -3.08 4.30
CA ARG A 25 -3.65 -3.40 2.92
C ARG A 25 -3.62 -4.90 2.66
N LEU A 26 -3.07 -5.67 3.59
CA LEU A 26 -3.09 -7.14 3.50
C LEU A 26 -4.53 -7.66 3.52
N ALA A 27 -5.37 -7.18 4.44
CA ALA A 27 -6.77 -7.58 4.54
C ALA A 27 -7.55 -7.23 3.26
N ALA A 28 -7.40 -6.01 2.75
CA ALA A 28 -8.04 -5.57 1.52
C ALA A 28 -7.59 -6.40 0.31
N GLY A 29 -6.28 -6.64 0.17
CA GLY A 29 -5.75 -7.46 -0.92
C GLY A 29 -6.20 -8.91 -0.84
N THR A 30 -6.18 -9.52 0.34
CA THR A 30 -6.72 -10.88 0.54
C THR A 30 -8.21 -10.93 0.21
N ALA A 31 -9.01 -9.93 0.62
CA ALA A 31 -10.43 -9.88 0.27
C ALA A 31 -10.65 -9.79 -1.25
N PHE A 32 -9.93 -8.92 -1.95
CA PHE A 32 -10.00 -8.83 -3.42
C PHE A 32 -9.57 -10.12 -4.11
N LEU A 33 -8.54 -10.81 -3.58
CA LEU A 33 -8.09 -12.09 -4.11
C LEU A 33 -9.17 -13.17 -3.94
N LEU A 34 -9.78 -13.26 -2.76
CA LEU A 34 -10.86 -14.22 -2.47
C LEU A 34 -12.09 -13.97 -3.33
N VAL A 35 -12.52 -12.72 -3.46
CA VAL A 35 -13.64 -12.33 -4.33
C VAL A 35 -13.30 -12.64 -5.78
N GLY A 36 -12.12 -12.24 -6.25
CA GLY A 36 -11.68 -12.50 -7.62
C GLY A 36 -11.61 -13.99 -7.94
N TYR A 37 -11.13 -14.81 -7.00
CA TYR A 37 -11.10 -16.26 -7.12
C TYR A 37 -12.52 -16.85 -7.22
N GLN A 38 -13.45 -16.36 -6.40
CA GLN A 38 -14.84 -16.82 -6.41
C GLN A 38 -15.57 -16.48 -7.72
N PHE A 39 -15.21 -15.36 -8.36
CA PHE A 39 -15.79 -14.89 -9.62
C PHE A 39 -14.85 -15.05 -10.82
N ARG A 40 -13.92 -16.01 -10.79
CA ARG A 40 -12.85 -16.17 -11.81
C ARG A 40 -13.36 -16.34 -13.24
N ASP A 41 -14.58 -16.85 -13.40
CA ASP A 41 -15.22 -17.07 -14.70
C ASP A 41 -15.77 -15.77 -15.31
N ARG A 42 -15.68 -14.64 -14.58
CA ARG A 42 -16.06 -13.31 -15.03
C ARG A 42 -14.82 -12.44 -15.22
N PRO A 43 -14.78 -11.57 -16.25
CA PRO A 43 -13.67 -10.65 -16.46
C PRO A 43 -13.42 -9.73 -15.24
N LEU A 44 -14.48 -9.35 -14.52
CA LEU A 44 -14.37 -8.56 -13.28
C LEU A 44 -13.68 -9.32 -12.14
N GLY A 45 -13.84 -10.65 -12.06
CA GLY A 45 -13.14 -11.48 -11.09
C GLY A 45 -11.64 -11.55 -11.37
N ILE A 46 -11.27 -11.75 -12.63
CA ILE A 46 -9.87 -11.70 -13.07
C ILE A 46 -9.26 -10.34 -12.77
N LEU A 47 -9.97 -9.24 -13.07
CA LEU A 47 -9.50 -7.89 -12.77
C LEU A 47 -9.29 -7.67 -11.27
N SER A 48 -10.19 -8.20 -10.44
CA SER A 48 -10.06 -8.16 -8.97
C SER A 48 -8.85 -8.97 -8.47
N MET A 49 -8.58 -10.14 -9.05
CA MET A 49 -7.38 -10.93 -8.71
C MET A 49 -6.11 -10.19 -9.09
N VAL A 50 -6.03 -9.62 -10.29
CA VAL A 50 -4.87 -8.82 -10.72
C VAL A 50 -4.71 -7.58 -9.83
N TRP A 51 -5.80 -6.91 -9.51
CA TRP A 51 -5.79 -5.73 -8.64
C TRP A 51 -5.32 -6.07 -7.21
N SER A 52 -5.66 -7.25 -6.69
CA SER A 52 -5.26 -7.70 -5.35
C SER A 52 -3.74 -7.74 -5.14
N ILE A 53 -2.97 -7.89 -6.22
CA ILE A 53 -1.50 -7.95 -6.19
C ILE A 53 -0.93 -6.65 -5.59
N PHE A 54 -1.50 -5.48 -5.94
CA PHE A 54 -1.04 -4.18 -5.44
C PHE A 54 -1.14 -4.02 -3.91
N PRO A 55 -2.31 -4.18 -3.28
CA PRO A 55 -2.44 -4.07 -1.83
C PRO A 55 -1.72 -5.22 -1.10
N LEU A 56 -1.69 -6.44 -1.66
CA LEU A 56 -0.93 -7.56 -1.09
C LEU A 56 0.57 -7.29 -1.11
N SER A 57 1.15 -6.83 -2.22
CA SER A 57 2.58 -6.52 -2.31
C SER A 57 2.94 -5.32 -1.43
N ALA A 58 2.10 -4.28 -1.40
CA ALA A 58 2.28 -3.12 -0.53
C ALA A 58 2.32 -3.53 0.95
N GLY A 59 1.40 -4.40 1.36
CA GLY A 59 1.34 -4.94 2.71
C GLY A 59 2.49 -5.91 3.02
N ALA A 60 2.80 -6.85 2.12
CA ALA A 60 3.79 -7.89 2.35
C ALA A 60 5.21 -7.31 2.42
N PHE A 61 5.57 -6.45 1.48
CA PHE A 61 6.93 -5.88 1.37
C PHE A 61 7.10 -4.54 2.10
N ASP A 62 6.07 -4.05 2.82
CA ASP A 62 6.09 -2.74 3.50
C ASP A 62 6.42 -1.61 2.49
N ILE A 63 5.79 -1.69 1.31
CA ILE A 63 5.96 -0.76 0.19
C ILE A 63 4.82 0.26 0.20
N CYS A 64 5.17 1.54 0.16
CA CYS A 64 4.22 2.64 0.02
C CYS A 64 4.23 3.19 -1.41
N TYR A 65 3.32 2.70 -2.25
CA TYR A 65 3.17 3.16 -3.64
C TYR A 65 2.88 4.66 -3.76
N ILE A 66 2.22 5.26 -2.76
CA ILE A 66 1.91 6.70 -2.74
C ILE A 66 3.20 7.54 -2.61
N SER A 67 4.12 7.16 -1.72
CA SER A 67 5.39 7.88 -1.56
C SER A 67 6.25 7.71 -2.82
N ALA A 68 6.26 6.51 -3.40
CA ALA A 68 6.96 6.24 -4.66
C ALA A 68 6.44 7.06 -5.85
N ALA A 69 5.11 7.17 -5.99
CA ALA A 69 4.48 7.99 -7.01
C ALA A 69 4.83 9.49 -6.87
N LEU A 70 5.10 9.95 -5.64
CA LEU A 70 5.53 11.32 -5.32
C LEU A 70 7.06 11.52 -5.40
N GLY A 71 7.81 10.53 -5.89
CA GLY A 71 9.27 10.56 -6.00
C GLY A 71 10.02 10.33 -4.68
N GLY A 72 9.33 9.85 -3.65
CA GLY A 72 9.87 9.51 -2.34
C GLY A 72 10.27 8.03 -2.21
N PRO A 73 10.83 7.63 -1.04
CA PRO A 73 11.29 6.27 -0.81
C PRO A 73 10.13 5.26 -0.80
N LEU A 74 10.32 4.15 -1.53
CA LEU A 74 9.36 3.04 -1.63
C LEU A 74 9.09 2.32 -0.30
N SER A 75 10.09 2.24 0.58
CA SER A 75 9.99 1.44 1.80
C SER A 75 9.44 2.24 2.97
N GLY A 76 8.38 1.73 3.58
CA GLY A 76 7.77 2.26 4.79
C GLY A 76 8.76 2.43 5.94
N LYS A 77 9.69 1.48 6.12
CA LYS A 77 10.77 1.59 7.11
C LYS A 77 11.62 2.85 6.92
N LYS A 78 11.92 3.19 5.66
CA LYS A 78 12.79 4.34 5.32
C LYS A 78 12.07 5.67 5.56
N ILE A 79 10.76 5.72 5.30
CA ILE A 79 9.91 6.87 5.64
C ILE A 79 9.86 7.08 7.17
N ARG A 80 9.72 6.01 7.97
CA ARG A 80 9.74 6.10 9.44
C ARG A 80 11.08 6.61 9.98
N GLY A 81 12.18 6.26 9.33
CA GLY A 81 13.53 6.72 9.68
C GLY A 81 13.85 8.15 9.21
N SER A 82 13.26 8.62 8.12
CA SER A 82 13.51 9.98 7.59
C SER A 82 12.65 11.05 8.23
N SER A 83 11.45 10.72 8.74
CA SER A 83 10.60 11.68 9.48
C SER A 83 11.15 12.07 10.87
N GLY A 84 12.35 11.58 11.24
CA GLY A 84 13.04 11.84 12.51
C GLY A 84 14.32 12.67 12.40
N LYS A 85 14.60 13.33 11.27
CA LYS A 85 15.68 14.33 11.17
C LYS A 85 15.15 15.71 10.78
#